data_AF-A0A6N0HYD5-F1
#
_entry.id   AF-A0A6N0HYD5-F1
#
_cell.length_a   1.000
_cell.length_b   1.000
_cell.length_c   1.000
_cell.angle_alpha   90.00
_cell.angle_beta   90.00
_cell.angle_gamma   90.00
#
_symmetry.space_group_name_H-M   'P 1'
#
loop_
_entity.id
_entity.type
_entity.pdbx_description
1 polymer ?
#
loop_
_entity_poly.entity_id
_entity_poly.type
_entity_poly.pdbx_seq_one_letter_code
_entity_poly.pdbx_strand_id
1 'polypeptide(L)'
;MKSIQQTIEERRATQRQNTAVADHHHESSALRIDGRLPTLEEAENLLVAEAMQQAGNNQGIAASLLGISRSALNRRLNRHLQHLISSNN
;
A
#
# COMPACT_ATOMS: atom_id res chain seq x y z
N MET A 1 -36.44 -14.25 -18.06
CA MET A 1 -35.54 -14.55 -16.94
C MET A 1 -34.17 -14.84 -17.51
N LYS A 2 -33.10 -14.15 -17.09
CA LYS A 2 -31.75 -14.38 -17.64
C LYS A 2 -31.25 -15.76 -17.21
N SER A 3 -30.61 -16.49 -18.13
CA SER A 3 -30.03 -17.81 -17.87
C SER A 3 -28.92 -17.72 -16.82
N ILE A 4 -28.78 -18.73 -15.96
CA ILE A 4 -27.70 -18.82 -14.96
C ILE A 4 -26.33 -18.68 -15.64
N GLN A 5 -26.19 -19.15 -16.88
CA GLN A 5 -24.97 -18.99 -17.68
C GLN A 5 -24.68 -17.53 -18.02
N GLN A 6 -25.70 -16.74 -18.38
CA GLN A 6 -25.54 -15.32 -18.72
C GLN A 6 -25.13 -14.49 -17.49
N THR A 7 -25.66 -14.82 -16.31
CA THR A 7 -25.29 -14.15 -15.06
C THR A 7 -23.84 -14.43 -14.64
N ILE A 8 -23.33 -15.64 -14.91
CA ILE A 8 -21.93 -16.01 -14.64
C ILE A 8 -20.98 -15.31 -15.62
N GLU A 9 -21.35 -15.19 -16.89
CA GLU A 9 -20.57 -14.48 -17.89
C GLU A 9 -20.54 -12.96 -17.64
N GLU A 10 -21.66 -12.35 -17.27
CA GLU A 10 -21.74 -10.92 -16.90
C GLU A 10 -20.80 -10.61 -15.71
N ARG A 11 -20.73 -11.50 -14.71
CA ARG A 11 -19.80 -11.37 -13.57
C ARG A 11 -18.34 -11.60 -13.95
N ARG A 12 -18.04 -12.55 -14.85
CA ARG A 12 -16.67 -12.77 -15.36
C ARG A 12 -16.17 -11.58 -16.20
N ALA A 13 -17.06 -10.93 -16.96
CA ALA A 13 -16.73 -9.75 -17.74
C ALA A 13 -16.41 -8.53 -16.85
N THR A 14 -17.15 -8.35 -15.75
CA THR A 14 -16.85 -7.30 -14.76
C THR A 14 -15.60 -7.60 -13.94
N GLN A 15 -15.33 -8.87 -13.61
CA GLN A 15 -14.13 -9.24 -12.85
C GLN A 15 -12.83 -9.05 -13.67
N ARG A 16 -12.85 -9.28 -14.98
CA ARG A 16 -11.68 -9.14 -15.87
C ARG A 16 -11.21 -7.69 -16.05
N GLN A 17 -12.09 -6.70 -15.87
CA GLN A 17 -11.68 -5.29 -15.94
C GLN A 17 -10.92 -4.84 -14.68
N ASN A 18 -11.04 -5.56 -13.55
CA ASN A 18 -10.31 -5.25 -12.31
C ASN A 18 -8.90 -5.87 -12.24
N THR A 19 -8.53 -6.75 -13.17
CA THR A 19 -7.20 -7.41 -13.19
C THR A 19 -6.23 -6.80 -14.19
N ALA A 20 -6.63 -5.76 -14.92
CA ALA A 20 -5.78 -5.02 -15.86
C ALA A 20 -5.07 -3.82 -15.18
N VAL A 21 -4.64 -3.99 -13.92
CA VAL A 21 -3.79 -3.00 -13.26
C VAL A 21 -2.37 -3.09 -13.82
N ALA A 22 -2.18 -2.26 -14.85
CA ALA A 22 -1.00 -1.44 -15.06
C ALA A 22 0.35 -2.18 -15.15
N ASP A 23 0.64 -2.66 -16.35
CA ASP A 23 2.00 -2.72 -16.87
C ASP A 23 2.48 -1.28 -17.15
N HIS A 24 2.80 -0.55 -16.08
CA HIS A 24 3.54 0.71 -16.18
C HIS A 24 5.02 0.36 -16.05
N HIS A 25 5.72 0.43 -17.18
CA HIS A 25 7.17 0.63 -17.20
C HIS A 25 7.50 1.74 -16.20
N HIS A 26 7.95 1.35 -15.02
CA HIS A 26 8.44 2.25 -14.00
C HIS A 26 9.67 2.93 -14.62
N GLU A 27 9.49 4.15 -15.09
CA GLU A 27 10.58 5.12 -15.16
C GLU A 27 11.24 5.07 -13.78
N SER A 28 12.44 4.50 -13.73
CA SER A 28 13.22 4.29 -12.52
C SER A 28 13.61 5.65 -11.94
N SER A 29 12.65 6.35 -11.33
CA SER A 29 12.90 7.62 -10.69
C SER A 29 13.74 7.33 -9.45
N ALA A 30 15.02 7.68 -9.51
CA ALA A 30 15.92 7.54 -8.39
C ALA A 30 15.38 8.33 -7.19
N LEU A 31 15.32 7.68 -6.02
CA LEU A 31 14.95 8.34 -4.77
C LEU A 31 16.03 9.36 -4.42
N ARG A 32 15.71 10.66 -4.46
CA ARG A 32 16.64 11.74 -4.06
C ARG A 32 16.32 12.14 -2.63
N ILE A 33 17.35 12.17 -1.78
CA ILE A 33 17.24 12.63 -0.40
C ILE A 33 18.09 13.89 -0.29
N ASP A 34 17.42 15.00 0.02
CA ASP A 34 18.08 16.29 0.25
C ASP A 34 18.42 16.44 1.73
N GLY A 35 19.60 16.97 2.05
CA GLY A 35 20.04 17.23 3.42
C GLY A 35 20.63 16.00 4.14
N ARG A 36 20.32 15.85 5.44
CA ARG A 36 20.77 14.70 6.25
C ARG A 36 19.97 13.45 5.86
N LEU A 37 20.67 12.33 5.70
CA LEU A 37 20.01 11.03 5.56
C LEU A 37 19.14 10.72 6.79
N PRO A 38 17.85 10.40 6.60
CA PRO A 38 16.99 9.97 7.70
C PRO A 38 17.54 8.68 8.31
N THR A 39 17.19 8.42 9.57
CA THR A 39 17.35 7.08 10.13
C THR A 39 16.45 6.10 9.38
N LEU A 40 16.73 4.80 9.50
CA LEU A 40 15.88 3.78 8.88
C LEU A 40 14.44 3.86 9.40
N GLU A 41 14.26 4.20 10.68
CA GLU A 41 12.94 4.38 11.28
C GLU A 41 12.23 5.62 10.75
N GLU A 42 12.92 6.76 10.64
CA GLU A 42 12.38 7.98 10.03
C GLU A 42 11.95 7.74 8.58
N ALA A 43 12.81 7.10 7.78
CA ALA A 43 12.52 6.74 6.40
C ALA A 43 11.34 5.77 6.27
N GLU A 44 11.31 4.73 7.14
CA GLU A 44 10.20 3.77 7.19
C GLU A 44 8.88 4.48 7.50
N ASN A 45 8.87 5.37 8.50
CA ASN A 45 7.67 6.11 8.90
C ASN A 45 7.16 7.02 7.78
N LEU A 46 8.05 7.76 7.11
CA LEU A 46 7.69 8.62 5.97
C LEU A 46 7.07 7.80 4.83
N LEU A 47 7.70 6.67 4.48
CA LEU A 47 7.24 5.83 3.38
C LEU A 47 5.90 5.15 3.70
N VAL A 48 5.72 4.68 4.94
CA VAL A 48 4.45 4.10 5.42
C VAL A 48 3.34 5.15 5.43
N ALA A 49 3.62 6.37 5.89
CA ALA A 49 2.64 7.46 5.90
C ALA A 49 2.18 7.81 4.49
N GLU A 50 3.10 7.96 3.54
CA GLU A 50 2.79 8.23 2.13
C GLU A 50 1.93 7.11 1.52
N ALA A 51 2.32 5.84 1.73
CA ALA A 51 1.54 4.72 1.22
C ALA A 51 0.13 4.64 1.84
N MET A 52 -0.03 4.95 3.12
CA MET A 52 -1.34 5.01 3.79
C MET A 52 -2.18 6.17 3.25
N GLN A 53 -1.57 7.32 2.96
CA GLN A 53 -2.25 8.47 2.37
C GLN A 53 -2.74 8.15 0.95
N GLN A 54 -1.87 7.61 0.10
CA GLN A 54 -2.21 7.18 -1.27
C GLN A 54 -3.28 6.09 -1.28
N ALA A 55 -3.23 5.18 -0.31
CA ALA A 55 -4.22 4.11 -0.16
C ALA A 55 -5.53 4.57 0.50
N GLY A 56 -5.70 5.84 0.88
CA GLY A 56 -6.90 6.34 1.57
C GLY A 56 -7.15 5.62 2.90
N ASN A 57 -6.10 5.41 3.70
CA ASN A 57 -6.11 4.63 4.94
C ASN A 57 -6.42 3.13 4.80
N ASN A 58 -6.44 2.58 3.57
CA ASN A 58 -6.59 1.15 3.36
C ASN A 58 -5.24 0.42 3.49
N GLN A 59 -4.99 -0.18 4.65
CA GLN A 59 -3.75 -0.92 4.95
C GLN A 59 -3.44 -2.05 3.97
N GLY A 60 -4.45 -2.69 3.36
CA GLY A 60 -4.23 -3.75 2.38
C GLY A 60 -3.60 -3.20 1.11
N ILE A 61 -4.16 -2.10 0.60
CA ILE A 61 -3.64 -1.40 -0.58
C ILE A 61 -2.28 -0.78 -0.27
N ALA A 62 -2.11 -0.14 0.89
CA ALA A 62 -0.82 0.44 1.30
C ALA A 62 0.30 -0.61 1.35
N ALA A 63 0.02 -1.80 1.89
CA ALA A 63 0.99 -2.90 1.92
C ALA A 63 1.39 -3.35 0.50
N SER A 64 0.42 -3.41 -0.43
CA SER A 64 0.67 -3.70 -1.84
C SER A 64 1.52 -2.62 -2.52
N LEU A 65 1.26 -1.33 -2.26
CA LEU A 65 2.06 -0.21 -2.80
C LEU A 65 3.52 -0.29 -2.33
N LEU A 66 3.73 -0.68 -1.07
CA LEU A 66 5.06 -0.84 -0.48
C LEU A 66 5.75 -2.16 -0.87
N GLY A 67 5.07 -3.07 -1.57
CA GLY A 67 5.62 -4.38 -1.90
C GLY A 67 5.87 -5.29 -0.69
N ILE A 68 5.12 -5.13 0.41
CA ILE A 68 5.24 -5.93 1.63
C ILE A 68 3.93 -6.62 2.00
N SER A 69 3.98 -7.59 2.90
CA SER A 69 2.76 -8.20 3.42
C SER A 69 2.02 -7.27 4.40
N ARG A 70 0.69 -7.43 4.50
CA ARG A 70 -0.14 -6.68 5.46
C ARG A 70 0.31 -6.88 6.91
N SER A 71 0.74 -8.10 7.28
CA SER A 71 1.26 -8.38 8.64
C SER A 71 2.60 -7.69 8.91
N ALA A 72 3.42 -7.51 7.86
CA ALA A 72 4.64 -6.72 7.95
C ALA A 72 4.31 -5.22 8.14
N LEU A 73 3.34 -4.67 7.42
CA LEU A 73 2.87 -3.29 7.62
C LEU A 73 2.32 -3.07 9.04
N ASN A 74 1.46 -3.97 9.52
CA ASN A 74 0.89 -3.87 10.87
C ASN A 74 1.96 -3.84 11.98
N ARG A 75 3.03 -4.62 11.83
CA ARG A 75 4.16 -4.59 12.78
C ARG A 75 4.84 -3.22 12.81
N ARG A 76 4.98 -2.54 11.67
CA ARG A 76 5.57 -1.19 11.57
C ARG A 76 4.70 -0.16 12.26
N LEU A 77 3.40 -0.18 11.96
CA LEU A 77 2.42 0.72 12.60
C LEU A 77 2.41 0.56 14.12
N ASN A 78 2.45 -0.68 14.62
CA ASN A 78 2.48 -0.93 16.06
C ASN A 78 3.77 -0.43 16.72
N ARG A 79 4.94 -0.58 16.07
CA ARG A 79 6.20 -0.03 16.58
C ARG A 79 6.15 1.50 16.63
N HIS A 80 5.65 2.12 15.57
CA HIS A 80 5.50 3.58 15.51
C HIS A 80 4.61 4.10 16.65
N LEU A 81 3.47 3.44 16.90
CA LEU A 81 2.59 3.77 18.02
C LEU A 81 3.29 3.62 19.38
N GLN A 82 4.05 2.54 19.58
CA GLN A 82 4.80 2.33 20.83
C GLN A 82 5.87 3.41 21.04
N HIS A 83 6.53 3.85 19.97
CA HIS A 83 7.52 4.93 20.03
C HIS A 83 6.87 6.26 20.42
N LEU A 84 5.73 6.60 19.82
CA LEU A 84 4.98 7.80 20.17
C LEU A 84 4.51 7.82 21.63
N ILE A 85 4.08 6.67 22.16
CA ILE A 85 3.66 6.55 23.56
C ILE A 85 4.86 6.69 24.50
N SER A 86 5.98 6.03 24.18
CA SER A 86 7.20 6.08 25.00
C SER A 86 7.90 7.43 24.98
N SER A 87 7.74 8.22 23.92
CA SER A 87 8.36 9.55 23.78
C SER A 87 7.59 10.66 24.50
N ASN A 88 6.36 10.39 24.96
CA ASN A 88 5.44 11.38 25.51
C ASN A 88 5.25 11.26 27.03
N ASN A 89 6.11 10.47 27.69
CA ASN A 89 6.11 10.17 29.13
C ASN A 89 7.53 10.31 29.69
#